data_AF-A0A961EYW1-F1
#
_entry.id   AF-A0A961EYW1-F1
#
_cell.length_a   1.000
_cell.length_b   1.000
_cell.length_c   1.000
_cell.angle_alpha   90.00
_cell.angle_beta   90.00
_cell.angle_gamma   90.00
#
_symmetry.space_group_name_H-M   'P 1'
#
loop_
_entity.id
_entity.type
_entity.pdbx_description
1 polymer ?
#
loop_
_entity_poly.entity_id
_entity_poly.type
_entity_poly.pdbx_seq_one_letter_code
_entity_poly.pdbx_strand_id
1 'polypeptide(L)'
;VSQLKQLSSYNAGASLETRARLRLEVGSRESCDEKKEQMLAILSRHYGGIGASSCVDEDLKNYLQADVPIRLVNDSDKEKRITSILVSPKANGVRLSVAMDRGRFEAMQQEMEQAFYQKPEVEDLSITIVLYNDAKDRPVLTTARLAYVDGKPIPEPTDIVLESGKKMEITLANVSRDFIFANGALPILEVRPEDQNQSFAQIQFSPTSEVKMTPASKADPSSENPRKADAEKATLEKEPAKENDNTADVQVRPRDFNTLEEKVRELTNSETGVGGN
;
A
#
# COMPACT_ATOMS: atom_id res chain seq x y z
N VAL A 1 12.97 -10.10 -0.34
CA VAL A 1 12.94 -10.76 0.99
C VAL A 1 14.32 -10.77 1.64
N SER A 2 15.42 -10.88 0.89
CA SER A 2 16.80 -10.84 1.39
C SER A 2 17.12 -9.67 2.35
N GLN A 3 16.67 -8.45 2.02
CA GLN A 3 16.88 -7.26 2.87
C GLN A 3 16.28 -7.43 4.28
N LEU A 4 15.15 -8.14 4.39
CA LEU A 4 14.49 -8.41 5.67
C LEU A 4 15.32 -9.39 6.50
N LYS A 5 15.88 -10.43 5.86
CA LYS A 5 16.80 -11.36 6.51
C LYS A 5 18.03 -10.62 7.03
N GLN A 6 18.64 -9.78 6.18
CA GLN A 6 19.81 -8.99 6.57
C GLN A 6 19.52 -8.20 7.84
N LEU A 7 18.46 -7.38 7.87
CA LEU A 7 18.09 -6.60 9.05
C LEU A 7 17.76 -7.44 10.29
N SER A 8 17.05 -8.56 10.12
CA SER A 8 16.73 -9.46 11.23
C SER A 8 17.96 -10.09 11.88
N SER A 9 19.09 -10.13 11.17
CA SER A 9 20.35 -10.70 11.64
C SER A 9 21.32 -9.68 12.25
N TYR A 10 21.03 -8.38 12.15
CA TYR A 10 21.87 -7.33 12.72
C TYR A 10 21.44 -6.94 14.15
N ASN A 11 22.42 -6.47 14.93
CA ASN A 11 22.20 -5.88 16.26
C ASN A 11 21.44 -4.54 16.17
N ALA A 12 20.89 -4.09 17.31
CA ALA A 12 20.23 -2.79 17.44
C ALA A 12 21.06 -1.65 16.83
N GLY A 13 20.41 -0.76 16.06
CA GLY A 13 21.04 0.36 15.36
C GLY A 13 21.41 0.10 13.89
N ALA A 14 21.24 -1.11 13.37
CA ALA A 14 21.36 -1.36 11.94
C ALA A 14 20.11 -0.87 11.19
N SER A 15 20.32 -0.10 10.13
CA SER A 15 19.27 0.35 9.23
C SER A 15 19.66 0.07 7.78
N LEU A 16 18.69 -0.29 6.96
CA LEU A 16 18.83 -0.31 5.51
C LEU A 16 17.99 0.81 4.93
N GLU A 17 18.48 1.40 3.85
CA GLU A 17 17.70 2.35 3.07
C GLU A 17 17.18 1.65 1.82
N THR A 18 15.87 1.78 1.59
CA THR A 18 15.23 1.45 0.32
C THR A 18 14.65 2.71 -0.29
N ARG A 19 14.15 2.62 -1.53
CA ARG A 19 13.41 3.72 -2.16
C ARG A 19 11.93 3.39 -2.22
N ALA A 20 11.11 4.39 -1.93
CA ALA A 20 9.70 4.39 -2.25
C ALA A 20 9.42 5.45 -3.31
N ARG A 21 8.35 5.26 -4.05
CA ARG A 21 7.84 6.22 -5.01
C ARG A 21 6.68 6.97 -4.37
N LEU A 22 6.92 8.24 -4.04
CA LEU A 22 5.88 9.15 -3.56
C LEU A 22 5.15 9.75 -4.76
N ARG A 23 3.83 9.83 -4.67
CA ARG A 23 2.97 10.52 -5.64
C ARG A 23 2.15 11.54 -4.87
N LEU A 24 2.29 12.81 -5.24
CA LEU A 24 1.52 13.91 -4.67
C LEU A 24 0.61 14.48 -5.77
N GLU A 25 -0.70 14.47 -5.55
CA GLU A 25 -1.66 15.03 -6.49
C GLU A 25 -1.50 16.55 -6.57
N VAL A 26 -1.57 17.11 -7.78
CA VAL A 26 -1.41 18.54 -8.07
C VAL A 26 -2.47 18.98 -9.07
N GLY A 27 -2.84 20.27 -9.01
CA GLY A 27 -3.98 20.78 -9.79
C GLY A 27 -3.83 20.68 -11.31
N SER A 28 -2.61 20.81 -11.83
CA SER A 28 -2.31 20.64 -13.26
C SER A 28 -0.84 20.27 -13.48
N ARG A 29 -0.53 19.70 -14.65
CA ARG A 29 0.85 19.47 -15.08
C ARG A 29 1.68 20.74 -15.12
N GLU A 30 1.14 21.82 -15.66
CA GLU A 30 1.82 23.12 -15.73
C GLU A 30 2.17 23.63 -14.33
N SER A 31 1.22 23.58 -13.39
CA SER A 31 1.49 23.96 -12.00
C SER A 31 2.50 23.03 -11.33
N CYS A 32 2.49 21.74 -11.68
CA CYS A 32 3.51 20.80 -11.23
C CYS A 32 4.90 21.22 -11.69
N ASP A 33 5.08 21.47 -13.00
CA ASP A 33 6.38 21.82 -13.57
C ASP A 33 6.91 23.16 -13.01
N GLU A 34 6.03 24.16 -12.84
CA GLU A 34 6.38 25.45 -12.24
C GLU A 34 6.81 25.35 -10.77
N LYS A 35 6.10 24.54 -9.97
CA LYS A 35 6.29 24.44 -8.52
C LYS A 35 7.16 23.25 -8.10
N LYS A 36 7.64 22.46 -9.06
CA LYS A 36 8.37 21.19 -8.85
C LYS A 36 9.50 21.35 -7.85
N GLU A 37 10.41 22.28 -8.09
CA GLU A 37 11.60 22.48 -7.27
C GLU A 37 11.25 22.86 -5.82
N GLN A 38 10.21 23.68 -5.63
CA GLN A 38 9.76 24.07 -4.30
C GLN A 38 9.11 22.89 -3.56
N MET A 39 8.29 22.08 -4.24
CA MET A 39 7.71 20.86 -3.67
C MET A 39 8.81 19.85 -3.30
N LEU A 40 9.80 19.63 -4.18
CA LEU A 40 10.93 18.75 -3.91
C LEU A 40 11.79 19.25 -2.74
N ALA A 41 11.97 20.56 -2.59
CA ALA A 41 12.68 21.13 -1.46
C ALA A 41 11.98 20.87 -0.12
N ILE A 42 10.64 20.97 -0.08
CA ILE A 42 9.85 20.59 1.11
C ILE A 42 10.01 19.10 1.36
N LEU A 43 9.74 18.24 0.38
CA LEU A 43 9.87 16.78 0.52
C LEU A 43 11.27 16.38 0.98
N SER A 44 12.32 17.04 0.48
CA SER A 44 13.70 16.74 0.85
C SER A 44 14.01 17.03 2.32
N ARG A 45 13.41 18.06 2.92
CA ARG A 45 13.58 18.34 4.36
C ARG A 45 13.02 17.24 5.24
N HIS A 46 11.95 16.57 4.80
CA HIS A 46 11.27 15.55 5.60
C HIS A 46 11.72 14.11 5.31
N TYR A 47 12.01 13.79 4.05
CA TYR A 47 12.43 12.45 3.63
C TYR A 47 13.95 12.31 3.43
N GLY A 48 14.67 13.41 3.20
CA GLY A 48 16.11 13.40 2.90
C GLY A 48 16.40 13.56 1.41
N GLY A 49 17.43 12.87 0.90
CA GLY A 49 17.85 12.99 -0.49
C GLY A 49 16.80 12.46 -1.47
N ILE A 50 16.15 13.36 -2.23
CA ILE A 50 15.17 12.98 -3.25
C ILE A 50 15.90 12.44 -4.49
N GLY A 51 15.41 11.31 -5.00
CA GLY A 51 15.92 10.68 -6.21
C GLY A 51 15.29 11.26 -7.48
N ALA A 52 15.00 10.39 -8.45
CA ALA A 52 14.36 10.80 -9.70
C ALA A 52 12.97 11.40 -9.41
N SER A 53 12.60 12.45 -10.15
CA SER A 53 11.30 13.10 -10.02
C SER A 53 10.75 13.57 -11.36
N SER A 54 9.44 13.50 -11.52
CA SER A 54 8.74 13.85 -12.76
C SER A 54 7.30 14.27 -12.46
N CYS A 55 6.77 15.19 -13.25
CA CYS A 55 5.35 15.47 -13.33
C CYS A 55 4.70 14.49 -14.32
N VAL A 56 3.66 13.78 -13.90
CA VAL A 56 2.99 12.74 -14.67
C VAL A 56 1.48 12.96 -14.70
N ASP A 57 0.87 12.61 -15.82
CA ASP A 57 -0.58 12.66 -16.02
C ASP A 57 -1.09 11.23 -16.15
N GLU A 58 -1.98 10.83 -15.24
CA GLU A 58 -2.54 9.48 -15.18
C GLU A 58 -4.00 9.58 -14.74
N ASP A 59 -4.90 8.88 -15.44
CA ASP A 59 -6.33 8.79 -15.08
C ASP A 59 -7.00 10.16 -14.80
N LEU A 60 -6.73 11.14 -15.67
CA LEU A 60 -7.24 12.52 -15.58
C LEU A 60 -6.75 13.30 -14.35
N LYS A 61 -5.75 12.78 -13.64
CA LYS A 61 -5.10 13.44 -12.51
C LYS A 61 -3.64 13.75 -12.84
N ASN A 62 -3.12 14.78 -12.20
CA ASN A 62 -1.73 15.19 -12.35
C ASN A 62 -1.01 14.91 -11.05
N TYR A 63 0.22 14.40 -11.13
CA TYR A 63 1.02 14.05 -9.96
C TYR A 63 2.43 14.58 -10.08
N LEU A 64 2.96 15.09 -8.97
CA LEU A 64 4.40 15.07 -8.73
C LEU A 64 4.78 13.66 -8.25
N GLN A 65 5.56 12.95 -9.06
CA GLN A 65 6.17 11.69 -8.68
C GLN A 65 7.63 11.92 -8.26
N ALA A 66 8.03 11.39 -7.12
CA ALA A 66 9.41 11.49 -6.63
C ALA A 66 9.85 10.20 -5.91
N ASP A 67 11.09 9.78 -6.16
CA ASP A 67 11.70 8.71 -5.38
C ASP A 67 12.19 9.28 -4.04
N VAL A 68 11.65 8.77 -2.94
CA VAL A 68 12.03 9.14 -1.57
C VAL A 68 12.70 7.96 -0.88
N PRO A 69 13.72 8.20 -0.04
CA PRO A 69 14.35 7.13 0.70
C PRO A 69 13.49 6.76 1.92
N ILE A 70 13.20 5.47 2.07
CA ILE A 70 12.50 4.90 3.22
C ILE A 70 13.48 4.01 3.97
N ARG A 71 13.49 4.14 5.29
CA ARG A 71 14.33 3.29 6.13
C ARG A 71 13.58 2.04 6.56
N LEU A 72 14.31 0.94 6.49
CA LEU A 72 13.98 -0.30 7.15
C LEU A 72 14.85 -0.35 8.42
N VAL A 73 14.22 -0.35 9.58
CA VAL A 73 14.88 -0.29 10.89
C VAL A 73 14.43 -1.44 11.76
N ASN A 74 15.22 -1.78 12.78
CA ASN A 74 14.75 -2.67 13.83
C ASN A 74 13.62 -1.99 14.62
N ASP A 75 12.62 -2.76 15.05
CA ASP A 75 11.46 -2.28 15.82
C ASP A 75 11.85 -1.65 17.17
N SER A 76 13.05 -1.94 17.68
CA SER A 76 13.61 -1.29 18.87
C SER A 76 14.05 0.16 18.65
N ASP A 77 14.24 0.57 17.39
CA ASP A 77 14.90 1.82 17.05
C ASP A 77 13.87 2.94 16.78
N LYS A 78 14.08 4.11 17.39
CA LYS A 78 13.25 5.29 17.13
C LYS A 78 13.63 5.91 15.79
N GLU A 79 12.77 5.75 14.79
CA GLU A 79 12.93 6.41 13.50
C GLU A 79 12.33 7.83 13.51
N LYS A 80 12.97 8.74 12.77
CA LYS A 80 12.63 10.17 12.68
C LYS A 80 12.25 10.55 11.24
N ARG A 81 11.77 9.61 10.42
CA ARG A 81 11.23 9.90 9.08
C ARG A 81 9.72 9.89 9.14
N ILE A 82 9.07 10.56 8.18
CA ILE A 82 7.61 10.54 8.07
C ILE A 82 7.13 9.10 8.00
N THR A 83 7.74 8.26 7.16
CA THR A 83 7.37 6.84 7.02
C THR A 83 8.61 5.96 7.11
N SER A 84 8.45 4.82 7.76
CA SER A 84 9.48 3.78 7.86
C SER A 84 8.86 2.38 7.93
N ILE A 85 9.68 1.37 7.68
CA ILE A 85 9.32 -0.03 7.86
C ILE A 85 10.08 -0.56 9.07
N LEU A 86 9.36 -0.97 10.10
CA LEU A 86 9.95 -1.63 11.26
C LEU A 86 10.03 -3.13 10.98
N VAL A 87 11.17 -3.72 11.28
CA VAL A 87 11.48 -5.13 11.03
C VAL A 87 11.77 -5.79 12.36
N SER A 88 10.88 -6.68 12.81
CA SER A 88 11.04 -7.42 14.07
C SER A 88 11.31 -8.89 13.78
N PRO A 89 12.42 -9.48 14.27
CA PRO A 89 12.65 -10.91 14.15
C PRO A 89 11.58 -11.71 14.90
N LYS A 90 11.21 -12.87 14.35
CA LYS A 90 10.33 -13.88 14.95
C LYS A 90 11.03 -15.23 14.98
N ALA A 91 10.54 -16.14 15.82
CA ALA A 91 11.15 -17.47 15.98
C ALA A 91 11.44 -18.16 14.63
N ASN A 92 10.47 -18.14 13.72
CA ASN A 92 10.57 -18.76 12.39
C ASN A 92 10.36 -17.77 11.24
N GLY A 93 10.69 -16.49 11.40
CA GLY A 93 10.44 -15.52 10.35
C GLY A 93 10.74 -14.07 10.74
N VAL A 94 10.13 -13.15 10.00
CA VAL A 94 10.29 -11.71 10.21
C VAL A 94 8.93 -11.05 10.10
N ARG A 95 8.63 -10.17 11.05
CA ARG A 95 7.45 -9.31 11.03
C ARG A 95 7.82 -7.93 10.48
N LEU A 96 6.97 -7.40 9.61
CA LEU A 96 7.06 -6.04 9.11
C LEU A 96 5.91 -5.22 9.67
N SER A 97 6.23 -4.06 10.20
CA SER A 97 5.27 -3.03 10.56
C SER A 97 5.52 -1.79 9.72
N VAL A 98 4.46 -1.14 9.28
CA VAL A 98 4.57 0.22 8.72
C VAL A 98 4.44 1.19 9.89
N ALA A 99 5.36 2.14 9.95
CA ALA A 99 5.36 3.18 10.95
C ALA A 99 5.32 4.57 10.31
N MET A 100 4.61 5.49 10.94
CA MET A 100 4.48 6.87 10.54
C MET A 100 4.68 7.82 11.72
N ASP A 101 5.51 8.84 11.54
CA ASP A 101 5.66 9.93 12.50
C ASP A 101 4.63 11.03 12.18
N ARG A 102 3.55 11.06 12.96
CA ARG A 102 2.46 12.03 12.81
C ARG A 102 2.94 13.47 12.86
N GLY A 103 3.80 13.83 13.82
CA GLY A 103 4.26 15.21 13.98
C GLY A 103 5.09 15.68 12.77
N ARG A 104 5.87 14.78 12.17
CA ARG A 104 6.63 15.08 10.94
C ARG A 104 5.76 15.17 9.72
N PHE A 105 4.73 14.33 9.62
CA PHE A 105 3.74 14.43 8.56
C PHE A 105 2.99 15.76 8.65
N GLU A 106 2.50 16.14 9.83
CA GLU A 106 1.82 17.41 10.09
C GLU A 106 2.72 18.61 9.78
N ALA A 107 4.01 18.55 10.14
CA ALA A 107 4.97 19.59 9.79
C ALA A 107 5.12 19.75 8.26
N MET A 108 5.20 18.64 7.52
CA MET A 108 5.22 18.66 6.06
C MET A 108 3.93 19.22 5.47
N GLN A 109 2.77 18.83 6.01
CA GLN A 109 1.48 19.36 5.61
C GLN A 109 1.43 20.89 5.76
N GLN A 110 1.90 21.42 6.90
CA GLN A 110 1.94 22.86 7.16
C GLN A 110 2.86 23.61 6.18
N GLU A 111 4.04 23.06 5.88
CA GLU A 111 4.94 23.66 4.88
C GLU A 111 4.33 23.67 3.47
N MET A 112 3.67 22.57 3.08
CA MET A 112 2.94 22.50 1.81
C MET A 112 1.77 23.49 1.77
N GLU A 113 0.98 23.57 2.84
CA GLU A 113 -0.17 24.48 2.96
C GLU A 113 0.28 25.95 2.84
N GLN A 114 1.37 26.33 3.50
CA GLN A 114 1.92 27.68 3.43
C GLN A 114 2.46 28.01 2.04
N ALA A 115 3.08 27.05 1.36
CA ALA A 115 3.68 27.27 0.04
C ALA A 115 2.64 27.30 -1.09
N PHE A 116 1.58 26.49 -0.99
CA PHE A 116 0.70 26.20 -2.12
C PHE A 116 -0.78 26.40 -1.84
N TYR A 117 -1.17 26.75 -0.60
CA TYR A 117 -2.55 26.78 -0.13
C TYR A 117 -3.27 25.43 -0.30
N GLN A 118 -2.49 24.35 -0.35
CA GLN A 118 -2.94 22.96 -0.50
C GLN A 118 -2.03 22.08 0.35
N LYS A 119 -2.59 21.03 0.95
CA LYS A 119 -1.81 20.05 1.73
C LYS A 119 -2.28 18.64 1.39
N PRO A 120 -1.38 17.65 1.45
CA PRO A 120 -1.78 16.25 1.38
C PRO A 120 -2.58 15.91 2.63
N GLU A 121 -3.71 15.22 2.49
CA GLU A 121 -4.50 14.75 3.63
C GLU A 121 -4.20 13.27 3.92
N VAL A 122 -4.35 12.84 5.18
CA VAL A 122 -4.12 11.44 5.53
C VAL A 122 -5.21 10.55 4.92
N GLU A 123 -6.42 11.07 4.74
CA GLU A 123 -7.55 10.37 4.13
C GLU A 123 -7.30 9.99 2.67
N ASP A 124 -6.37 10.67 2.00
CA ASP A 124 -5.96 10.42 0.62
C ASP A 124 -4.66 9.59 0.53
N LEU A 125 -3.98 9.36 1.66
CA LEU A 125 -2.76 8.57 1.69
C LEU A 125 -3.07 7.10 1.38
N SER A 126 -2.39 6.56 0.37
CA SER A 126 -2.38 5.14 0.04
C SER A 126 -0.95 4.61 0.14
N ILE A 127 -0.80 3.48 0.84
CA ILE A 127 0.50 2.83 1.04
C ILE A 127 0.44 1.46 0.37
N THR A 128 1.33 1.26 -0.60
CA THR A 128 1.48 0.00 -1.34
C THR A 128 2.89 -0.53 -1.16
N ILE A 129 3.00 -1.79 -0.75
CA ILE A 129 4.26 -2.49 -0.54
C ILE A 129 4.38 -3.58 -1.59
N VAL A 130 5.46 -3.55 -2.35
CA VAL A 130 5.79 -4.60 -3.31
C VAL A 130 6.83 -5.52 -2.67
N LEU A 131 6.39 -6.72 -2.31
CA LEU A 131 7.29 -7.74 -1.77
C LEU A 131 7.78 -8.64 -2.91
N TYR A 132 9.10 -8.68 -3.12
CA TYR A 132 9.75 -9.58 -4.08
C TYR A 132 10.42 -10.74 -3.36
N ASN A 133 10.11 -11.99 -3.75
CA ASN A 133 10.80 -13.17 -3.26
C ASN A 133 12.02 -13.48 -4.13
N ASP A 134 13.19 -13.14 -3.61
CA ASP A 134 14.51 -13.39 -4.18
C ASP A 134 15.19 -14.63 -3.59
N ALA A 135 14.47 -15.48 -2.84
CA ALA A 135 14.98 -16.77 -2.38
C ALA A 135 15.21 -17.70 -3.58
N LYS A 136 16.33 -18.42 -3.60
CA LYS A 136 16.67 -19.35 -4.69
C LYS A 136 15.80 -20.58 -4.64
N ASP A 137 14.95 -20.79 -5.65
CA ASP A 137 14.11 -21.99 -5.84
C ASP A 137 13.28 -22.39 -4.61
N ARG A 138 12.90 -21.39 -3.79
CA ARG A 138 12.13 -21.61 -2.56
C ARG A 138 10.98 -20.63 -2.44
N PRO A 139 9.75 -21.11 -2.22
CA PRO A 139 8.64 -20.25 -1.82
C PRO A 139 8.85 -19.73 -0.39
N VAL A 140 8.20 -18.61 -0.09
CA VAL A 140 8.06 -18.10 1.27
C VAL A 140 6.58 -17.96 1.60
N LEU A 141 6.22 -18.25 2.84
CA LEU A 141 4.87 -18.06 3.34
C LEU A 141 4.75 -16.66 3.93
N THR A 142 3.75 -15.92 3.47
CA THR A 142 3.54 -14.53 3.84
C THR A 142 2.16 -14.37 4.46
N THR A 143 2.09 -14.04 5.75
CA THR A 143 0.85 -13.77 6.46
C THR A 143 0.54 -12.28 6.37
N ALA A 144 -0.51 -11.91 5.64
CA ALA A 144 -0.99 -10.53 5.52
C ALA A 144 -2.28 -10.33 6.31
N ARG A 145 -2.56 -9.09 6.74
CA ARG A 145 -3.82 -8.73 7.41
C ARG A 145 -4.18 -7.26 7.15
N LEU A 146 -5.48 -6.96 7.18
CA LEU A 146 -6.01 -5.59 7.03
C LEU A 146 -5.44 -4.86 5.80
N ALA A 147 -5.39 -5.58 4.68
CA ALA A 147 -4.77 -5.13 3.43
C ALA A 147 -5.48 -5.74 2.22
N TYR A 148 -5.14 -5.26 1.04
CA TYR A 148 -5.46 -5.88 -0.24
C TYR A 148 -4.19 -6.50 -0.79
N VAL A 149 -4.23 -7.79 -1.13
CA VAL A 149 -3.11 -8.51 -1.75
C VAL A 149 -3.45 -8.82 -3.19
N ASP A 150 -2.67 -8.28 -4.12
CA ASP A 150 -2.91 -8.32 -5.57
C ASP A 150 -4.37 -7.95 -5.91
N GLY A 151 -4.86 -6.88 -5.26
CA GLY A 151 -6.23 -6.36 -5.42
C GLY A 151 -7.32 -7.11 -4.66
N LYS A 152 -7.02 -8.23 -3.99
CA LYS A 152 -8.00 -9.02 -3.23
C LYS A 152 -8.02 -8.63 -1.75
N PRO A 153 -9.19 -8.37 -1.13
CA PRO A 153 -9.27 -7.98 0.27
C PRO A 153 -8.88 -9.13 1.21
N ILE A 154 -8.03 -8.83 2.21
CA ILE A 154 -7.56 -9.73 3.27
C ILE A 154 -7.98 -9.13 4.63
N PRO A 155 -9.20 -9.40 5.10
CA PRO A 155 -9.72 -8.80 6.35
C PRO A 155 -9.11 -9.43 7.61
N GLU A 156 -8.73 -10.71 7.54
CA GLU A 156 -8.15 -11.49 8.63
C GLU A 156 -6.76 -12.03 8.27
N PRO A 157 -5.92 -12.39 9.26
CA PRO A 157 -4.60 -12.96 8.98
C PRO A 157 -4.69 -14.17 8.05
N THR A 158 -4.16 -14.00 6.84
CA THR A 158 -4.22 -15.02 5.78
C THR A 158 -2.83 -15.34 5.29
N ASP A 159 -2.51 -16.62 5.25
CA ASP A 159 -1.26 -17.14 4.71
C ASP A 159 -1.31 -17.22 3.19
N ILE A 160 -0.29 -16.64 2.55
CA ILE A 160 -0.17 -16.55 1.09
C ILE A 160 1.22 -17.06 0.70
N VAL A 161 1.26 -18.04 -0.19
CA VAL A 161 2.52 -18.57 -0.73
C VAL A 161 3.04 -17.61 -1.79
N LEU A 162 4.25 -17.10 -1.59
CA LEU A 162 4.96 -16.28 -2.57
C LEU A 162 6.10 -17.09 -3.19
N GLU A 163 5.88 -17.54 -4.42
CA GLU A 163 6.85 -18.34 -5.18
C GLU A 163 8.18 -17.62 -5.44
N SER A 164 9.25 -18.40 -5.61
CA SER A 164 10.57 -17.86 -5.95
C SER A 164 10.52 -17.04 -7.25
N GLY A 165 11.18 -15.88 -7.23
CA GLY A 165 11.24 -14.96 -8.36
C GLY A 165 9.94 -14.20 -8.64
N LYS A 166 8.89 -14.38 -7.82
CA LYS A 166 7.62 -13.64 -7.95
C LYS A 166 7.60 -12.42 -7.02
N LYS A 167 6.67 -11.51 -7.34
CA LYS A 167 6.30 -10.38 -6.50
C LYS A 167 4.83 -10.49 -6.11
N MET A 168 4.48 -9.88 -4.99
CA MET A 168 3.11 -9.60 -4.59
C MET A 168 2.99 -8.12 -4.21
N GLU A 169 1.83 -7.54 -4.52
CA GLU A 169 1.49 -6.17 -4.15
C GLU A 169 0.55 -6.18 -2.95
N ILE A 170 0.90 -5.41 -1.92
CA ILE A 170 0.15 -5.33 -0.67
C ILE A 170 -0.24 -3.86 -0.44
N THR A 171 -1.51 -3.54 -0.65
CA THR A 171 -2.06 -2.19 -0.43
C THR A 171 -2.75 -2.14 0.90
N LEU A 172 -2.36 -1.22 1.78
CA LEU A 172 -2.97 -1.11 3.10
C LEU A 172 -4.44 -0.67 2.98
N ALA A 173 -5.30 -1.27 3.79
CA ALA A 173 -6.68 -0.79 3.92
C ALA A 173 -6.72 0.56 4.67
N ASN A 174 -7.78 1.33 4.45
CA ASN A 174 -7.97 2.63 5.12
C ASN A 174 -7.90 2.51 6.65
N VAL A 175 -8.50 1.45 7.22
CA VAL A 175 -8.43 1.17 8.67
C VAL A 175 -6.99 0.99 9.17
N SER A 176 -6.11 0.40 8.36
CA SER A 176 -4.70 0.23 8.70
C SER A 176 -3.96 1.56 8.68
N ARG A 177 -4.19 2.37 7.65
CA ARG A 177 -3.63 3.73 7.53
C ARG A 177 -4.04 4.61 8.69
N ASP A 178 -5.33 4.67 9.00
CA ASP A 178 -5.87 5.51 10.08
C ASP A 178 -5.30 5.08 11.43
N PHE A 179 -5.21 3.75 11.66
CA PHE A 179 -4.56 3.21 12.86
C PHE A 179 -3.08 3.59 12.94
N ILE A 180 -2.32 3.47 11.84
CA ILE A 180 -0.90 3.84 11.80
C ILE A 180 -0.72 5.33 12.09
N PHE A 181 -1.55 6.20 11.52
CA PHE A 181 -1.46 7.64 11.77
C PHE A 181 -1.78 8.00 13.23
N ALA A 182 -2.78 7.35 13.82
CA ALA A 182 -3.17 7.59 15.20
C ALA A 182 -2.21 6.99 16.24
N ASN A 183 -1.67 5.79 15.96
CA ASN A 183 -0.92 4.99 16.94
C ASN A 183 0.58 4.86 16.61
N GLY A 184 1.02 5.41 15.47
CA GLY A 184 2.41 5.45 15.03
C GLY A 184 2.86 4.21 14.24
N ALA A 185 2.36 3.00 14.51
CA ALA A 185 2.76 1.81 13.77
C ALA A 185 1.72 0.69 13.79
N LEU A 186 1.75 -0.17 12.76
CA LEU A 186 0.93 -1.38 12.68
C LEU A 186 1.70 -2.53 12.00
N PRO A 187 1.74 -3.74 12.61
CA PRO A 187 2.19 -4.94 11.91
C PRO A 187 1.23 -5.31 10.79
N ILE A 188 1.76 -5.41 9.57
CA ILE A 188 0.99 -5.65 8.35
C ILE A 188 1.32 -6.98 7.67
N LEU A 189 2.52 -7.51 7.94
CA LEU A 189 3.07 -8.67 7.24
C LEU A 189 3.94 -9.50 8.18
N GLU A 190 3.85 -10.81 8.05
CA GLU A 190 4.87 -11.75 8.55
C GLU A 190 5.37 -12.60 7.38
N VAL A 191 6.69 -12.75 7.26
CA VAL A 191 7.32 -13.57 6.23
C VAL A 191 8.07 -14.70 6.91
N ARG A 192 7.79 -15.94 6.53
CA ARG A 192 8.42 -17.15 7.07
C ARG A 192 8.74 -18.15 5.95
N PRO A 193 9.65 -19.10 6.18
CA PRO A 193 9.80 -20.23 5.27
C PRO A 193 8.48 -21.02 5.18
N GLU A 194 8.18 -21.57 4.02
CA GLU A 194 7.03 -22.48 3.87
C GLU A 194 7.24 -23.76 4.70
N ASP A 195 8.47 -24.30 4.69
CA ASP A 195 8.86 -25.42 5.55
C ASP A 195 9.11 -24.93 6.98
N GLN A 196 8.20 -25.28 7.89
CA GLN A 196 8.26 -24.86 9.30
C GLN A 196 9.45 -25.43 10.07
N ASN A 197 10.12 -26.47 9.54
CA ASN A 197 11.33 -27.01 10.14
C ASN A 197 12.60 -26.27 9.71
N GLN A 198 12.48 -25.34 8.76
CA GLN A 198 13.59 -24.54 8.27
C GLN A 198 13.64 -23.19 9.00
N SER A 199 14.84 -22.77 9.40
CA SER A 199 15.04 -21.42 9.93
C SER A 199 15.10 -20.40 8.80
N PHE A 200 14.47 -19.23 8.98
CA PHE A 200 14.58 -18.10 8.04
C PHE A 200 16.03 -17.68 7.77
N ALA A 201 16.92 -17.85 8.78
CA ALA A 201 18.35 -17.58 8.65
C ALA A 201 19.05 -18.51 7.65
N GLN A 202 18.48 -19.68 7.31
CA GLN A 202 19.09 -20.67 6.41
C GLN A 202 18.69 -20.49 4.94
N ILE A 203 17.72 -19.61 4.62
CA ILE A 203 17.30 -19.38 3.23
C ILE A 203 18.43 -18.70 2.44
N GLN A 204 18.77 -19.26 1.27
CA GLN A 204 19.72 -18.65 0.33
C GLN A 204 18.98 -17.69 -0.61
N PHE A 205 19.54 -16.50 -0.81
CA PHE A 205 18.97 -15.47 -1.67
C PHE A 205 19.87 -15.23 -2.88
N SER A 206 19.27 -14.82 -3.98
CA SER A 206 20.00 -14.30 -5.13
C SER A 206 20.65 -12.96 -4.77
N PRO A 207 21.85 -12.63 -5.29
CA PRO A 207 22.45 -11.33 -5.08
C PRO A 207 21.50 -10.24 -5.60
N THR A 208 21.18 -9.28 -4.74
CA THR A 208 20.22 -8.21 -5.02
C THR A 208 20.70 -7.42 -6.24
N SER A 209 20.06 -7.63 -7.38
CA SER A 209 20.20 -6.73 -8.53
C SER A 209 19.37 -5.49 -8.20
N GLU A 210 19.94 -4.29 -8.35
CA GLU A 210 19.17 -3.04 -8.23
C GLU A 210 17.91 -3.16 -9.10
N VAL A 211 16.73 -3.13 -8.47
CA VAL A 211 15.46 -3.14 -9.19
C VAL A 211 15.34 -1.79 -9.89
N LYS A 212 15.80 -1.70 -11.14
CA LYS A 212 15.45 -0.60 -12.03
C LYS A 212 13.94 -0.68 -12.26
N MET A 213 13.19 0.19 -11.58
CA MET A 213 11.80 0.46 -11.95
C MET A 213 11.80 1.13 -13.31
N THR A 214 11.60 0.35 -14.37
CA THR A 214 11.38 0.87 -15.72
C THR A 214 10.07 1.67 -15.72
N PRO A 215 10.05 2.92 -16.22
CA PRO A 215 8.80 3.62 -16.43
C PRO A 215 7.94 2.87 -17.45
N ALA A 216 6.61 2.95 -17.26
CA ALA A 216 5.63 2.35 -18.17
C ALA A 216 5.95 2.72 -19.63
N SER A 217 6.00 1.70 -20.48
CA SER A 217 6.30 1.82 -21.90
C SER A 217 5.32 2.77 -22.57
N LYS A 218 5.86 3.75 -23.29
CA LYS A 218 5.11 4.57 -24.25
C LYS A 218 4.46 3.65 -25.28
N ALA A 219 3.19 3.91 -25.56
CA ALA A 219 2.48 3.32 -26.69
C ALA A 219 3.17 3.71 -28.01
N ASP A 220 3.29 2.72 -28.90
CA ASP A 220 3.70 2.89 -30.29
C ASP A 220 2.72 3.81 -31.05
N PRO A 221 3.19 4.87 -31.72
CA PRO A 221 2.40 5.60 -32.69
C PRO A 221 2.79 5.14 -34.10
N SER A 222 2.18 4.06 -34.58
CA SER A 222 2.20 3.75 -36.02
C SER A 222 0.91 3.06 -36.48
N SER A 223 -0.01 3.87 -36.99
CA SER A 223 -1.02 3.44 -37.95
C SER A 223 -1.66 4.68 -38.58
N GLU A 224 -0.95 5.27 -39.55
CA GLU A 224 -1.60 6.07 -40.59
C GLU A 224 -2.46 5.15 -41.46
N ASN A 225 -3.72 5.50 -41.69
CA ASN A 225 -4.17 5.71 -43.07
C ASN A 225 -5.43 6.61 -43.14
N PRO A 226 -5.61 7.40 -44.21
CA PRO A 226 -6.61 8.45 -44.32
C PRO A 226 -7.82 8.04 -45.17
N ARG A 227 -8.97 8.73 -45.01
CA ARG A 227 -9.77 9.33 -46.11
C ARG A 227 -11.12 9.92 -45.64
N LYS A 228 -11.33 11.18 -46.04
CA LYS A 228 -12.53 11.86 -46.60
C LYS A 228 -13.90 11.55 -45.96
N ALA A 229 -14.55 12.53 -45.32
CA ALA A 229 -15.37 13.60 -45.92
C ALA A 229 -16.62 13.07 -46.66
N ASP A 230 -17.79 13.26 -46.03
CA ASP A 230 -18.93 13.94 -46.64
C ASP A 230 -19.92 14.39 -45.57
N ALA A 231 -20.55 15.53 -45.85
CA ALA A 231 -21.48 16.24 -45.00
C ALA A 231 -22.92 15.88 -45.36
N GLU A 232 -23.80 15.73 -44.37
CA GLU A 232 -25.23 15.98 -44.59
C GLU A 232 -25.91 16.49 -43.33
N LYS A 233 -26.67 17.59 -43.51
CA LYS A 233 -27.55 18.24 -42.53
C LYS A 233 -28.90 17.53 -42.51
N ALA A 234 -29.46 17.28 -41.33
CA ALA A 234 -30.91 17.35 -41.12
C ALA A 234 -31.22 17.64 -39.64
N THR A 235 -32.31 18.37 -39.42
CA THR A 235 -32.65 19.11 -38.20
C THR A 235 -33.82 18.44 -37.47
N LEU A 236 -33.78 18.48 -36.13
CA LEU A 236 -34.83 18.36 -35.09
C LEU A 236 -35.96 17.33 -35.22
N GLU A 237 -36.12 16.52 -34.15
CA GLU A 237 -37.38 16.46 -33.38
C GLU A 237 -37.13 15.94 -31.95
N LYS A 238 -38.00 16.37 -31.02
CA LYS A 238 -37.91 16.27 -29.55
C LYS A 238 -38.60 15.02 -28.98
N GLU A 239 -37.98 14.49 -27.91
CA GLU A 239 -38.54 13.85 -26.69
C GLU A 239 -39.31 12.50 -26.75
N PRO A 240 -39.42 11.73 -25.63
CA PRO A 240 -38.58 11.67 -24.42
C PRO A 240 -38.15 10.25 -23.97
N ALA A 241 -37.21 10.25 -23.01
CA ALA A 241 -36.88 9.29 -21.94
C ALA A 241 -37.35 7.82 -22.03
N LYS A 242 -36.38 6.90 -22.03
CA LYS A 242 -36.44 5.63 -21.26
C LYS A 242 -35.11 5.30 -20.63
N GLU A 243 -35.09 5.52 -19.33
CA GLU A 243 -34.20 4.98 -18.31
C GLU A 243 -34.25 3.44 -18.34
N ASN A 244 -33.10 2.79 -18.50
CA ASN A 244 -32.94 1.36 -18.26
C ASN A 244 -31.79 1.21 -17.26
N ASP A 245 -32.18 1.37 -16.00
CA ASP A 245 -31.45 0.97 -14.82
C ASP A 245 -31.42 -0.56 -14.76
N ASN A 246 -30.22 -1.15 -14.94
CA ASN A 246 -29.96 -2.56 -14.69
C ASN A 246 -29.05 -2.66 -13.47
N THR A 247 -29.55 -2.18 -12.32
CA THR A 247 -29.04 -2.57 -11.01
C THR A 247 -29.80 -3.83 -10.57
N ALA A 248 -29.09 -4.94 -10.49
CA ALA A 248 -29.59 -6.14 -9.84
C ALA A 248 -29.68 -5.86 -8.33
N ASP A 249 -30.89 -5.60 -7.88
CA ASP A 249 -31.26 -5.42 -6.48
C ASP A 249 -30.91 -6.70 -5.69
N VAL A 250 -29.80 -6.68 -4.95
CA VAL A 250 -29.50 -7.71 -3.95
C VAL A 250 -30.38 -7.41 -2.74
N GLN A 251 -31.58 -7.99 -2.70
CA GLN A 251 -32.42 -7.99 -1.51
C GLN A 251 -31.70 -8.74 -0.38
N VAL A 252 -31.03 -7.98 0.49
CA VAL A 252 -30.55 -8.48 1.78
C VAL A 252 -31.79 -8.84 2.59
N ARG A 253 -32.03 -10.14 2.79
CA ARG A 253 -33.08 -10.60 3.71
C ARG A 253 -32.81 -9.97 5.09
N PRO A 254 -33.80 -9.32 5.72
CA PRO A 254 -33.62 -8.81 7.07
C PRO A 254 -33.23 -9.99 7.98
N ARG A 255 -32.06 -9.89 8.61
CA ARG A 255 -31.61 -10.88 9.58
C ARG A 255 -32.49 -10.75 10.81
N ASP A 256 -33.14 -11.85 11.19
CA ASP A 256 -33.96 -11.92 12.39
C ASP A 256 -33.06 -12.02 13.62
N PHE A 257 -32.73 -10.86 14.20
CA PHE A 257 -31.85 -10.75 15.36
C PHE A 257 -32.39 -11.48 16.60
N ASN A 258 -33.71 -11.72 16.70
CA ASN A 258 -34.29 -12.41 17.84
C ASN A 258 -33.84 -13.88 17.90
N THR A 259 -33.74 -14.54 16.74
CA THR A 259 -33.23 -15.93 16.67
C THR A 259 -31.75 -16.07 16.98
N LEU A 260 -30.97 -14.99 16.80
CA LEU A 260 -29.56 -14.94 17.17
C LEU A 260 -29.38 -14.73 18.67
N GLU A 261 -30.21 -13.89 19.29
CA GLU A 261 -30.19 -13.66 20.74
C GLU A 261 -30.61 -14.92 21.52
N GLU A 262 -31.62 -15.67 21.06
CA GLU A 262 -32.01 -16.94 21.68
C GLU A 262 -30.87 -17.97 21.64
N LYS A 263 -30.18 -18.12 20.51
CA LYS A 263 -29.03 -19.02 20.39
C LYS A 263 -27.85 -18.63 21.28
N VAL A 264 -27.58 -17.33 21.42
CA VAL A 264 -26.52 -16.85 22.32
C VAL A 264 -26.88 -17.14 23.78
N ARG A 265 -28.16 -17.04 24.14
CA ARG A 265 -28.66 -17.32 25.50
C ARG A 265 -28.65 -18.82 25.84
N GLU A 266 -28.94 -19.68 24.87
CA GLU A 266 -28.80 -21.14 25.03
C GLU A 266 -27.34 -21.53 25.28
N LEU A 267 -26.40 -20.94 24.54
CA LEU A 267 -24.97 -21.22 24.70
C LEU A 267 -24.45 -20.75 26.07
N THR A 268 -24.83 -19.56 26.52
CA THR A 268 -24.38 -19.03 27.83
C THR A 268 -24.98 -19.76 29.04
N ASN A 269 -26.18 -20.33 28.91
CA ASN A 269 -26.78 -21.14 29.98
C ASN A 269 -26.25 -22.58 30.03
N SER A 270 -25.65 -23.08 28.94
CA SER A 270 -25.06 -24.42 28.89
C SER A 270 -23.70 -24.54 29.59
N GLU A 271 -23.00 -23.42 29.82
CA GLU A 271 -21.65 -23.40 30.42
C GLU A 271 -21.63 -23.26 31.96
N THR A 272 -22.77 -23.02 32.61
CA THR A 272 -22.83 -22.86 34.08
C THR A 272 -23.23 -24.14 34.85
N GLY A 273 -23.30 -25.28 34.16
CA GLY A 273 -23.85 -26.52 34.70
C GLY A 273 -22.87 -27.67 34.94
N VAL A 274 -21.64 -27.45 35.41
CA VAL A 274 -20.80 -28.56 35.95
C VAL A 274 -19.95 -28.08 37.13
N GLY A 275 -20.29 -28.50 38.34
CA GLY A 275 -19.46 -28.29 39.53
C GLY A 275 -20.18 -28.48 40.87
N GLY A 276 -20.86 -29.62 41.05
CA GLY A 276 -21.50 -29.97 42.31
C GLY A 276 -21.72 -31.46 42.45
N ASN A 277 -20.65 -32.18 42.84
CA ASN A 277 -20.64 -33.33 43.75
C ASN A 277 -19.20 -33.76 44.02
#